data_AF-A0A9P9I1T2-F1
#
_entry.id   AF-A0A9P9I1T2-F1
#
_cell.length_a   1.000
_cell.length_b   1.000
_cell.length_c   1.000
_cell.angle_alpha   90.00
_cell.angle_beta   90.00
_cell.angle_gamma   90.00
#
_symmetry.space_group_name_H-M   'P 1'
#
loop_
_entity.id
_entity.type
_entity.pdbx_description
1 polymer ?
#
loop_
_entity_poly.entity_id
_entity_poly.type
_entity_poly.pdbx_seq_one_letter_code
_entity_poly.pdbx_strand_id
1 'polypeptide(L)'
;MLTDHEPITPAQTTFLKLIDAFLHSNPNVYDAKSYAFLIPALRDLLLYAQASLRSSLGASVTAGNRSVVNVTRAAAPDAPPPPPPSTDARLPKVCEALVLIAQSLAALLLREHDLQASSSAPAPVQLKHQLLSVSDGTLELLIDVLRLFDAFLPRVGLHIVPGTDLSGFAYVKRDLVRVLGTLAHHDVSVQDRTNACGGIEVVLNLCVEDARNPYMREHAIFALHNLLRDHIANQRVVDELKLTGVEDTEGILRDVRRGSRV
;
A
#
# COMPACT_ATOMS: atom_id res chain seq x y z
N MET A 1 -20.89 3.31 11.23
CA MET A 1 -21.62 2.03 11.37
C MET A 1 -21.31 1.19 10.16
N LEU A 2 -20.54 0.11 10.31
CA LEU A 2 -20.35 -0.87 9.25
C LEU A 2 -21.71 -1.51 9.00
N THR A 3 -22.24 -1.40 7.78
CA THR A 3 -23.50 -2.06 7.41
C THR A 3 -23.33 -3.59 7.56
N ASP A 4 -24.40 -4.28 7.92
CA ASP A 4 -24.45 -5.75 8.06
C ASP A 4 -24.26 -6.51 6.73
N HIS A 5 -24.03 -5.80 5.62
CA HIS A 5 -23.81 -6.41 4.33
C HIS A 5 -22.42 -7.06 4.23
N GLU A 6 -22.38 -8.24 3.63
CA GLU A 6 -21.14 -8.91 3.27
C GLU A 6 -20.35 -8.02 2.28
N PRO A 7 -19.11 -7.60 2.61
CA PRO A 7 -18.35 -6.65 1.79
C PRO A 7 -17.93 -7.24 0.44
N ILE A 8 -17.73 -8.56 0.40
CA ILE A 8 -17.55 -9.31 -0.82
C ILE A 8 -18.05 -10.75 -0.66
N THR A 9 -18.90 -11.17 -1.59
CA THR A 9 -19.48 -12.51 -1.61
C THR A 9 -18.52 -13.53 -2.24
N PRO A 10 -18.64 -14.83 -1.93
CA PRO A 10 -17.83 -15.87 -2.58
C PRO A 10 -17.94 -15.88 -4.11
N ALA A 11 -19.13 -15.56 -4.64
CA ALA A 11 -19.36 -15.47 -6.09
C ALA A 11 -18.58 -14.32 -6.72
N GLN A 12 -18.54 -13.15 -6.07
CA GLN A 12 -17.73 -12.01 -6.52
C GLN A 12 -16.23 -12.33 -6.48
N THR A 13 -15.74 -12.95 -5.41
CA THR A 13 -14.33 -13.38 -5.34
C THR A 13 -13.99 -14.38 -6.45
N THR A 14 -14.89 -15.31 -6.75
CA THR A 14 -14.72 -16.28 -7.84
C THR A 14 -14.67 -15.57 -9.19
N PHE A 15 -15.55 -14.61 -9.42
CA PHE A 15 -15.55 -13.80 -10.64
C PHE A 15 -14.25 -13.01 -10.80
N LEU A 16 -13.73 -12.39 -9.73
CA LEU A 16 -12.43 -11.70 -9.76
C LEU A 16 -11.28 -12.64 -10.11
N LYS A 17 -11.28 -13.87 -9.60
CA LYS A 17 -10.29 -14.90 -9.98
C LYS A 17 -10.36 -15.25 -11.46
N LEU A 18 -11.57 -15.36 -12.02
CA LEU A 18 -11.76 -15.62 -13.45
C LEU A 18 -11.26 -14.46 -14.31
N ILE A 19 -11.47 -13.22 -13.87
CA ILE A 19 -10.95 -12.03 -14.55
C ILE A 19 -9.43 -12.02 -14.53
N ASP A 20 -8.80 -12.22 -13.37
CA ASP A 20 -7.35 -12.24 -13.23
C ASP A 20 -6.72 -13.33 -14.13
N ALA A 21 -7.27 -14.55 -14.09
CA ALA A 21 -6.83 -15.65 -14.94
C ALA A 21 -7.04 -15.36 -16.44
N PHE A 22 -8.18 -14.74 -16.81
CA PHE A 22 -8.47 -14.35 -18.18
C PHE A 22 -7.49 -13.29 -18.69
N LEU A 23 -7.24 -12.25 -17.90
CA LEU A 23 -6.28 -11.20 -18.25
C LEU A 23 -4.89 -11.82 -18.43
N HIS A 24 -4.45 -12.68 -17.50
CA HIS A 24 -3.15 -13.34 -17.61
C HIS A 24 -3.01 -14.17 -18.90
N SER A 25 -4.06 -14.91 -19.26
CA SER A 25 -4.07 -15.76 -20.46
C SER A 25 -4.21 -14.97 -21.78
N ASN A 26 -4.70 -13.73 -21.71
CA ASN A 26 -4.99 -12.88 -22.87
C ASN A 26 -4.28 -11.52 -22.74
N PRO A 27 -2.95 -11.47 -22.89
CA PRO A 27 -2.16 -10.24 -22.68
C PRO A 27 -2.51 -9.11 -23.66
N ASN A 28 -2.98 -9.45 -24.86
CA ASN A 28 -3.28 -8.50 -25.93
C ASN A 28 -4.70 -7.92 -25.85
N VAL A 29 -5.54 -8.42 -24.95
CA VAL A 29 -6.92 -7.95 -24.81
C VAL A 29 -6.96 -6.76 -23.84
N TYR A 30 -7.49 -5.64 -24.33
CA TYR A 30 -7.75 -4.46 -23.53
C TYR A 30 -9.06 -3.80 -23.98
N ASP A 31 -9.98 -3.61 -23.03
CA ASP A 31 -11.16 -2.77 -23.18
C ASP A 31 -11.48 -2.07 -21.86
N ALA A 32 -11.12 -0.78 -21.78
CA ALA A 32 -11.32 0.01 -20.57
C ALA A 32 -12.77 -0.02 -20.06
N LYS A 33 -13.76 -0.06 -20.97
CA LYS A 33 -15.18 -0.05 -20.58
C LYS A 33 -15.58 -1.35 -19.87
N SER A 34 -15.19 -2.50 -20.41
CA SER A 34 -15.46 -3.80 -19.80
C SER A 34 -14.88 -3.93 -18.40
N TYR A 35 -13.78 -3.25 -18.09
CA TYR A 35 -13.08 -3.34 -16.80
C TYR A 35 -13.29 -2.15 -15.87
N ALA A 36 -14.04 -1.13 -16.28
CA ALA A 36 -14.26 0.09 -15.49
C ALA A 36 -14.90 -0.19 -14.11
N PHE A 37 -15.66 -1.30 -13.96
CA PHE A 37 -16.27 -1.70 -12.70
C PHE A 37 -15.23 -2.06 -11.60
N LEU A 38 -13.98 -2.37 -11.98
CA LEU A 38 -12.92 -2.67 -11.01
C LEU A 38 -12.56 -1.46 -10.13
N ILE A 39 -12.78 -0.23 -10.64
CA ILE A 39 -12.44 1.01 -9.92
C ILE A 39 -13.38 1.26 -8.73
N PRO A 40 -14.72 1.28 -8.89
CA PRO A 40 -15.61 1.40 -7.73
C PRO A 40 -15.48 0.19 -6.79
N ALA A 41 -15.29 -1.04 -7.33
CA ALA A 41 -15.05 -2.22 -6.50
C ALA A 41 -13.77 -2.10 -5.64
N LEU A 42 -12.66 -1.62 -6.23
CA LEU A 42 -11.43 -1.32 -5.48
C LEU A 42 -11.73 -0.33 -4.35
N ARG A 43 -12.39 0.77 -4.69
CA ARG A 43 -12.69 1.85 -3.75
C ARG A 43 -13.52 1.37 -2.57
N ASP A 44 -14.60 0.63 -2.82
CA ASP A 44 -15.49 0.12 -1.76
C ASP A 44 -14.73 -0.81 -0.81
N LEU A 45 -13.89 -1.69 -1.34
CA LEU A 45 -13.06 -2.60 -0.54
C LEU A 45 -11.96 -1.86 0.23
N LEU A 46 -11.36 -0.81 -0.35
CA LEU A 46 -10.41 0.05 0.36
C LEU A 46 -11.09 0.82 1.50
N LEU A 47 -12.29 1.37 1.30
CA LEU A 47 -13.06 2.04 2.34
C LEU A 47 -13.39 1.09 3.49
N TYR A 48 -13.81 -0.13 3.15
CA TYR A 48 -14.06 -1.17 4.14
C TYR A 48 -12.79 -1.52 4.92
N ALA A 49 -11.68 -1.77 4.23
CA ALA A 49 -10.39 -2.10 4.84
C ALA A 49 -9.93 -0.97 5.78
N GLN A 50 -10.03 0.29 5.34
CA GLN A 50 -9.71 1.46 6.14
C GLN A 50 -10.52 1.50 7.44
N ALA A 51 -11.86 1.34 7.35
CA ALA A 51 -12.74 1.35 8.52
C ALA A 51 -12.43 0.21 9.49
N SER A 52 -12.19 -0.99 8.97
CA SER A 52 -11.84 -2.18 9.75
C SER A 52 -10.49 -2.05 10.46
N LEU A 53 -9.46 -1.60 9.74
CA LEU A 53 -8.11 -1.40 10.27
C LEU A 53 -8.07 -0.29 11.32
N ARG A 54 -8.73 0.85 11.07
CA ARG A 54 -8.83 1.95 12.05
C ARG A 54 -9.55 1.51 13.33
N SER A 55 -10.62 0.73 13.21
CA SER A 55 -11.34 0.18 14.37
C SER A 55 -10.44 -0.76 15.19
N SER A 56 -9.68 -1.62 14.51
CA SER A 56 -8.76 -2.57 15.14
C SER A 56 -7.58 -1.88 15.83
N LEU A 57 -6.98 -0.86 15.20
CA LEU A 57 -5.90 -0.07 15.76
C LEU A 57 -6.38 0.84 16.92
N GLY A 58 -7.57 1.44 16.79
CA GLY A 58 -8.18 2.26 17.84
C GLY A 58 -8.53 1.47 19.11
N ALA A 59 -9.03 0.24 18.95
CA ALA A 59 -9.28 -0.67 20.07
C ALA A 59 -8.00 -1.08 20.81
N SER A 60 -6.88 -1.21 20.09
CA SER A 60 -5.56 -1.48 20.67
C SER A 60 -5.07 -0.31 21.55
N VAL A 61 -5.34 0.93 21.14
CA VAL A 61 -4.98 2.15 21.90
C VAL A 61 -5.87 2.37 23.12
N THR A 62 -7.13 1.93 23.13
CA THR A 62 -7.98 2.01 24.34
C THR A 62 -7.70 0.91 25.35
N ALA A 63 -7.19 -0.24 24.92
CA ALA A 63 -6.75 -1.32 25.82
C ALA A 63 -5.40 -1.03 26.49
N GLY A 64 -4.56 -0.17 25.90
CA GLY A 64 -3.28 0.26 26.45
C GLY A 64 -3.28 1.76 26.82
N ASN A 65 -3.25 2.06 28.11
CA ASN A 65 -3.19 3.42 28.67
C ASN A 65 -2.35 4.42 27.84
N ARG A 66 -2.94 5.61 27.61
CA ARG A 66 -2.36 6.81 26.97
C ARG A 66 -0.83 6.92 27.10
N SER A 67 -0.14 6.68 25.99
CA SER A 67 1.06 7.45 25.61
C SER A 67 1.37 7.21 24.13
N VAL A 68 1.01 8.16 23.27
CA VAL A 68 1.49 8.21 21.88
C VAL A 68 2.89 8.81 21.91
N VAL A 69 3.87 8.03 22.36
CA VAL A 69 5.29 8.35 22.22
C VAL A 69 6.04 7.04 21.97
N ASN A 70 6.62 6.95 20.76
CA ASN A 70 7.69 6.06 20.32
C ASN A 70 7.75 4.65 20.91
N VAL A 71 7.38 3.65 20.09
CA VAL A 71 7.80 2.25 20.30
C VAL A 71 8.72 1.83 19.16
N THR A 72 9.90 2.44 19.09
CA THR A 72 11.14 1.69 18.85
C THR A 72 11.62 1.19 20.20
N ARG A 73 10.82 0.30 20.82
CA ARG A 73 11.25 -0.41 22.02
C ARG A 73 11.66 -1.79 21.54
N ALA A 74 12.97 -2.01 21.48
CA ALA A 74 13.53 -3.35 21.43
C ALA A 74 12.79 -4.19 22.47
N ALA A 75 12.11 -5.23 22.00
CA ALA A 75 11.34 -6.10 22.86
C ALA A 75 12.27 -6.63 23.96
N ALA A 76 11.83 -6.53 25.21
CA ALA A 76 12.49 -7.26 26.29
C ALA A 76 12.42 -8.76 25.91
N PRO A 77 13.53 -9.51 26.05
CA PRO A 77 13.65 -10.85 25.48
C PRO A 77 12.62 -11.89 25.99
N ASP A 78 11.90 -11.58 27.08
CA ASP A 78 10.94 -12.50 27.73
C ASP A 78 9.49 -11.96 27.83
N ALA A 79 9.13 -10.89 27.11
CA ALA A 79 7.75 -10.42 27.10
C ALA A 79 6.89 -11.26 26.12
N PRO A 80 5.73 -11.81 26.53
CA PRO A 80 4.84 -12.49 25.60
C PRO A 80 4.43 -11.53 24.48
N PRO A 81 4.33 -12.00 23.22
CA PRO A 81 3.94 -11.15 22.11
C PRO A 81 2.57 -10.52 22.41
N PRO A 82 2.37 -9.22 22.09
CA PRO A 82 1.09 -8.58 22.32
C PRO A 82 -0.01 -9.37 21.60
N PRO A 83 -1.20 -9.52 22.21
CA PRO A 83 -2.30 -10.23 21.58
C PRO A 83 -2.62 -9.55 20.23
N PRO A 84 -2.94 -10.32 19.19
CA PRO A 84 -3.30 -9.74 17.91
C PRO A 84 -4.49 -8.78 18.11
N PRO A 85 -4.48 -7.60 17.48
CA PRO A 85 -5.61 -6.68 17.55
C PRO A 85 -6.89 -7.41 17.11
N SER A 86 -8.03 -7.14 17.75
CA SER A 86 -9.30 -7.77 17.42
C SER A 86 -9.67 -7.47 15.96
N THR A 87 -9.42 -8.44 15.07
CA THR A 87 -9.65 -8.31 13.63
C THR A 87 -11.11 -8.54 13.27
N ASP A 88 -11.66 -7.68 12.43
CA ASP A 88 -12.88 -8.01 11.69
C ASP A 88 -12.64 -9.33 10.91
N ALA A 89 -13.42 -10.36 11.22
CA ALA A 89 -13.27 -11.69 10.63
C ALA A 89 -13.46 -11.69 9.09
N ARG A 90 -14.06 -10.64 8.52
CA ARG A 90 -14.27 -10.48 7.07
C ARG A 90 -13.10 -9.80 6.36
N LEU A 91 -12.22 -9.11 7.10
CA LEU A 91 -11.09 -8.37 6.52
C LEU A 91 -10.14 -9.25 5.69
N PRO A 92 -9.81 -10.49 6.09
CA PRO A 92 -9.03 -11.41 5.24
C PRO A 92 -9.62 -11.63 3.84
N LYS A 93 -10.94 -11.83 3.72
CA LYS A 93 -11.62 -12.00 2.42
C LYS A 93 -11.56 -10.73 1.57
N VAL A 94 -11.67 -9.57 2.22
CA VAL A 94 -11.51 -8.27 1.56
C VAL A 94 -10.08 -8.09 1.05
N CYS A 95 -9.07 -8.52 1.81
CA CYS A 95 -7.68 -8.49 1.37
C CYS A 95 -7.43 -9.38 0.15
N GLU A 96 -7.98 -10.60 0.14
CA GLU A 96 -7.92 -11.49 -1.03
C GLU A 96 -8.51 -10.81 -2.28
N ALA A 97 -9.68 -10.17 -2.13
CA ALA A 97 -10.32 -9.44 -3.22
C ALA A 97 -9.51 -8.23 -3.69
N LEU A 98 -8.96 -7.46 -2.76
CA LEU A 98 -8.08 -6.32 -3.05
C LEU A 98 -6.85 -6.77 -3.84
N VAL A 99 -6.26 -7.91 -3.50
CA VAL A 99 -5.13 -8.49 -4.24
C VAL A 99 -5.52 -8.79 -5.69
N LEU A 100 -6.64 -9.48 -5.92
CA LEU A 100 -7.11 -9.82 -7.26
C LEU A 100 -7.42 -8.59 -8.11
N ILE A 101 -8.06 -7.58 -7.52
CA ILE A 101 -8.36 -6.32 -8.21
C ILE A 101 -7.07 -5.56 -8.51
N ALA A 102 -6.15 -5.47 -7.55
CA ALA A 102 -4.87 -4.78 -7.74
C ALA A 102 -4.02 -5.47 -8.82
N GLN A 103 -4.03 -6.80 -8.88
CA GLN A 103 -3.37 -7.58 -9.94
C GLN A 103 -3.97 -7.30 -11.31
N SER A 104 -5.31 -7.35 -11.41
CA SER A 104 -6.05 -7.05 -12.64
C SER A 104 -5.79 -5.61 -13.11
N LEU A 105 -5.87 -4.62 -12.21
CA LEU A 105 -5.61 -3.22 -12.52
C LEU A 105 -4.17 -2.97 -12.93
N ALA A 106 -3.18 -3.55 -12.23
CA ALA A 106 -1.78 -3.41 -12.61
C ALA A 106 -1.54 -3.93 -14.04
N ALA A 107 -2.12 -5.08 -14.41
CA ALA A 107 -2.01 -5.63 -15.76
C ALA A 107 -2.70 -4.72 -16.81
N LEU A 108 -3.90 -4.22 -16.51
CA LEU A 108 -4.66 -3.35 -17.40
C LEU A 108 -4.00 -1.98 -17.60
N LEU A 109 -3.48 -1.37 -16.54
CA LEU A 109 -2.79 -0.08 -16.60
C LEU A 109 -1.50 -0.16 -17.42
N LEU A 110 -0.75 -1.27 -17.33
CA LEU A 110 0.42 -1.49 -18.18
C LEU A 110 0.04 -1.62 -19.65
N ARG A 111 -1.03 -2.37 -19.97
CA ARG A 111 -1.53 -2.49 -21.36
C ARG A 111 -2.02 -1.15 -21.91
N GLU A 112 -2.73 -0.38 -21.09
CA GLU A 112 -3.15 0.97 -21.46
C GLU A 112 -1.94 1.83 -21.84
N HIS A 113 -0.85 1.74 -21.07
CA HIS A 113 0.38 2.46 -21.37
C HIS A 113 1.03 2.00 -22.69
N ASP A 114 1.13 0.69 -22.93
CA ASP A 114 1.70 0.14 -24.17
C ASP A 114 0.88 0.56 -25.42
N LEU A 115 -0.45 0.60 -25.29
CA LEU A 115 -1.35 1.07 -26.35
C LEU A 115 -1.20 2.57 -26.60
N GLN A 116 -0.99 3.37 -25.56
CA GLN A 116 -0.73 4.80 -25.69
C GLN A 116 0.64 5.09 -26.32
N ALA A 117 1.65 4.26 -26.05
CA ALA A 117 2.96 4.39 -26.67
C ALA A 117 2.94 4.05 -28.18
N SER A 118 2.00 3.20 -28.61
CA SER A 118 1.89 2.75 -30.01
C SER A 118 0.84 3.50 -30.85
N SER A 119 -0.10 4.22 -30.22
CA SER A 119 -1.18 4.96 -30.89
C SER A 119 -1.04 6.47 -30.70
N SER A 120 -1.14 7.23 -31.79
CA SER A 120 -1.23 8.70 -31.73
C SER A 120 -2.64 9.22 -31.42
N ALA A 121 -3.65 8.35 -31.37
CA ALA A 121 -5.04 8.71 -31.13
C ALA A 121 -5.42 8.51 -29.65
N PRO A 122 -6.02 9.51 -28.98
CA PRO A 122 -6.46 9.37 -27.59
C PRO A 122 -7.62 8.37 -27.49
N ALA A 123 -7.45 7.33 -26.68
CA ALA A 123 -8.53 6.40 -26.34
C ALA A 123 -9.63 7.14 -25.53
N PRO A 124 -10.92 6.90 -25.82
CA PRO A 124 -12.03 7.67 -25.23
C PRO A 124 -12.31 7.35 -23.75
N VAL A 125 -11.82 6.23 -23.22
CA VAL A 125 -11.93 5.87 -21.80
C VAL A 125 -10.58 5.32 -21.35
N GLN A 126 -10.03 5.90 -20.29
CA GLN A 126 -8.76 5.48 -19.71
C GLN A 126 -8.95 5.10 -18.24
N LEU A 127 -8.58 3.87 -17.88
CA LEU A 127 -8.70 3.37 -16.52
C LEU A 127 -7.86 4.21 -15.56
N LYS A 128 -6.65 4.62 -15.99
CA LYS A 128 -5.79 5.50 -15.20
C LYS A 128 -6.49 6.80 -14.86
N HIS A 129 -7.09 7.46 -15.85
CA HIS A 129 -7.80 8.72 -15.63
C HIS A 129 -8.98 8.56 -14.67
N GLN A 130 -9.78 7.50 -14.81
CA GLN A 130 -10.89 7.22 -13.91
C GLN A 130 -10.43 6.96 -12.47
N LEU A 131 -9.37 6.16 -12.28
CA LEU A 131 -8.85 5.83 -10.97
C LEU A 131 -8.17 7.02 -10.28
N LEU A 132 -7.61 7.94 -11.07
CA LEU A 132 -7.01 9.19 -10.61
C LEU A 132 -8.00 10.35 -10.52
N SER A 133 -9.30 10.11 -10.69
CA SER A 133 -10.31 11.17 -10.50
C SER A 133 -10.14 11.84 -9.14
N VAL A 134 -9.93 13.16 -9.14
CA VAL A 134 -9.70 13.95 -7.92
C VAL A 134 -10.95 13.99 -7.05
N SER A 135 -12.15 13.97 -7.65
CA SER A 135 -13.43 13.97 -6.92
C SER A 135 -13.57 12.77 -5.98
N ASP A 136 -12.97 11.64 -6.37
CA ASP A 136 -13.16 10.39 -5.67
C ASP A 136 -12.07 10.22 -4.62
N GLY A 137 -10.84 10.70 -4.85
CA GLY A 137 -9.77 10.59 -3.85
C GLY A 137 -9.33 9.14 -3.59
N THR A 138 -9.47 8.27 -4.61
CA THR A 138 -9.12 6.84 -4.52
C THR A 138 -7.61 6.63 -4.32
N LEU A 139 -6.77 7.51 -4.90
CA LEU A 139 -5.32 7.48 -4.69
C LEU A 139 -4.94 7.73 -3.22
N GLU A 140 -5.51 8.76 -2.60
CA GLU A 140 -5.25 9.12 -1.21
C GLU A 140 -5.75 8.01 -0.26
N LEU A 141 -6.91 7.42 -0.59
CA LEU A 141 -7.44 6.26 0.13
C LEU A 141 -6.51 5.05 0.03
N LEU A 142 -5.99 4.75 -1.16
CA LEU A 142 -5.01 3.68 -1.37
C LEU A 142 -3.76 3.87 -0.48
N ILE A 143 -3.22 5.09 -0.45
CA ILE A 143 -2.05 5.44 0.37
C ILE A 143 -2.35 5.32 1.86
N ASP A 144 -3.54 5.76 2.29
CA ASP A 144 -3.93 5.65 3.69
C ASP A 144 -4.14 4.19 4.12
N VAL A 145 -4.72 3.35 3.26
CA VAL A 145 -4.85 1.91 3.52
C VAL A 145 -3.48 1.22 3.59
N LEU A 146 -2.52 1.58 2.72
CA LEU A 146 -1.14 1.10 2.82
C LEU A 146 -0.50 1.48 4.17
N ARG A 147 -0.69 2.74 4.61
CA ARG A 147 -0.23 3.22 5.92
C ARG A 147 -0.83 2.42 7.07
N LEU A 148 -2.14 2.17 7.03
CA LEU A 148 -2.85 1.39 8.04
C LEU A 148 -2.39 -0.07 8.07
N PHE A 149 -2.16 -0.69 6.91
CA PHE A 149 -1.62 -2.04 6.85
C PHE A 149 -0.20 -2.13 7.41
N ASP A 150 0.67 -1.14 7.17
CA ASP A 150 2.02 -1.13 7.76
C ASP A 150 1.97 -1.00 9.30
N ALA A 151 1.04 -0.21 9.82
CA ALA A 151 0.83 -0.09 11.27
C ALA A 151 0.17 -1.34 11.89
N PHE A 152 -0.72 -1.99 11.14
CA PHE A 152 -1.53 -3.11 11.62
C PHE A 152 -0.78 -4.44 11.59
N LEU A 153 0.01 -4.69 10.54
CA LEU A 153 0.73 -5.95 10.37
C LEU A 153 2.12 -5.84 11.01
N PRO A 154 2.44 -6.60 12.07
CA PRO A 154 3.77 -6.55 12.68
C PRO A 154 4.83 -6.85 11.64
N ARG A 155 5.97 -6.14 11.67
CA ARG A 155 7.09 -6.42 10.76
C ARG A 155 7.66 -7.78 11.11
N VAL A 156 7.57 -8.73 10.18
CA VAL A 156 8.12 -10.08 10.37
C VAL A 156 9.40 -10.15 9.56
N GLY A 157 10.53 -10.23 10.27
CA GLY A 157 11.79 -10.65 9.67
C GLY A 157 11.71 -12.11 9.21
N LEU A 158 12.82 -12.71 8.79
CA LEU A 158 12.83 -14.09 8.29
C LEU A 158 12.34 -15.15 9.31
N HIS A 159 12.26 -14.82 10.60
CA HIS A 159 11.73 -15.70 11.64
C HIS A 159 10.22 -15.53 11.82
N ILE A 160 9.47 -16.46 11.24
CA ILE A 160 8.02 -16.58 11.44
C ILE A 160 7.77 -17.05 12.88
N VAL A 161 7.10 -16.22 13.68
CA VAL A 161 6.63 -16.65 15.01
C VAL A 161 5.49 -17.67 14.79
N PRO A 162 5.59 -18.91 15.32
CA PRO A 162 4.52 -19.89 15.21
C PRO A 162 3.26 -19.39 15.96
N GLY A 163 2.08 -19.46 15.32
CA GLY A 163 0.80 -19.24 16.01
C GLY A 163 -0.04 -18.02 15.56
N THR A 164 0.47 -17.15 14.68
CA THR A 164 -0.34 -16.10 14.04
C THR A 164 -0.61 -16.46 12.58
N ASP A 165 -1.78 -17.03 12.29
CA ASP A 165 -2.24 -17.21 10.91
C ASP A 165 -2.67 -15.86 10.32
N LEU A 166 -1.74 -15.23 9.61
CA LEU A 166 -1.96 -13.99 8.85
C LEU A 166 -1.98 -14.26 7.34
N SER A 167 -2.17 -15.51 6.91
CA SER A 167 -2.17 -15.90 5.50
C SER A 167 -3.22 -15.13 4.68
N GLY A 168 -4.35 -14.79 5.30
CA GLY A 168 -5.41 -13.97 4.71
C GLY A 168 -5.02 -12.52 4.41
N PHE A 169 -3.82 -12.08 4.80
CA PHE A 169 -3.26 -10.76 4.47
C PHE A 169 -2.06 -10.84 3.52
N ALA A 170 -1.75 -12.03 3.00
CA ALA A 170 -0.64 -12.20 2.08
C ALA A 170 -0.81 -11.32 0.84
N TYR A 171 0.29 -10.73 0.39
CA TYR A 171 0.42 -9.95 -0.84
C TYR A 171 -0.34 -8.62 -0.92
N VAL A 172 -1.25 -8.31 0.01
CA VAL A 172 -2.07 -7.09 -0.07
C VAL A 172 -1.22 -5.81 -0.13
N LYS A 173 -0.22 -5.67 0.76
CA LYS A 173 0.69 -4.51 0.72
C LYS A 173 1.47 -4.45 -0.60
N ARG A 174 1.99 -5.60 -1.05
CA ARG A 174 2.77 -5.74 -2.28
C ARG A 174 1.97 -5.31 -3.51
N ASP A 175 0.76 -5.82 -3.68
CA ASP A 175 -0.04 -5.53 -4.87
C ASP A 175 -0.61 -4.11 -4.86
N LEU A 176 -0.99 -3.58 -3.70
CA LEU A 176 -1.41 -2.19 -3.58
C LEU A 176 -0.26 -1.20 -3.87
N VAL A 177 0.96 -1.45 -3.35
CA VAL A 177 2.12 -0.60 -3.66
C VAL A 177 2.55 -0.74 -5.13
N ARG A 178 2.37 -1.91 -5.73
CA ARG A 178 2.60 -2.12 -7.17
C ARG A 178 1.66 -1.27 -8.03
N VAL A 179 0.37 -1.22 -7.68
CA VAL A 179 -0.59 -0.33 -8.37
C VAL A 179 -0.16 1.13 -8.24
N LEU A 180 0.19 1.59 -7.04
CA LEU A 180 0.70 2.95 -6.83
C LEU A 180 1.92 3.25 -7.70
N GLY A 181 2.89 2.34 -7.74
CA GLY A 181 4.08 2.49 -8.57
C GLY A 181 3.78 2.58 -10.07
N THR A 182 2.83 1.79 -10.57
CA THR A 182 2.37 1.87 -11.96
C THR A 182 1.71 3.21 -12.26
N LEU A 183 0.86 3.71 -11.35
CA LEU A 183 0.18 5.00 -11.53
C LEU A 183 1.15 6.18 -11.53
N ALA A 184 2.17 6.13 -10.67
CA ALA A 184 3.17 7.19 -10.52
C ALA A 184 4.14 7.30 -11.71
N HIS A 185 4.20 6.30 -12.59
CA HIS A 185 5.10 6.32 -13.73
C HIS A 185 4.80 7.51 -14.65
N HIS A 186 5.75 8.45 -14.72
CA HIS A 186 5.66 9.68 -15.51
C HIS A 186 4.38 10.51 -15.26
N ASP A 187 3.90 10.54 -14.02
CA ASP A 187 2.67 11.25 -13.66
C ASP A 187 2.87 12.22 -12.51
N VAL A 188 3.05 13.50 -12.85
CA VAL A 188 3.27 14.58 -11.87
C VAL A 188 2.07 14.75 -10.93
N SER A 189 0.84 14.54 -11.40
CA SER A 189 -0.35 14.64 -10.56
C SER A 189 -0.33 13.56 -9.46
N VAL A 190 0.06 12.33 -9.80
CA VAL A 190 0.23 11.27 -8.80
C VAL A 190 1.38 11.60 -7.84
N GLN A 191 2.51 12.09 -8.36
CA GLN A 191 3.66 12.47 -7.55
C GLN A 191 3.31 13.56 -6.51
N ASP A 192 2.64 14.63 -6.94
CA ASP A 192 2.21 15.75 -6.10
C ASP A 192 1.20 15.30 -5.05
N ARG A 193 0.15 14.57 -5.46
CA ARG A 193 -0.90 14.09 -4.54
C ARG A 193 -0.36 13.11 -3.51
N THR A 194 0.56 12.23 -3.93
CA THR A 194 1.23 11.30 -3.00
C THR A 194 2.06 12.06 -1.97
N ASN A 195 2.78 13.11 -2.38
CA ASN A 195 3.53 13.96 -1.46
C ASN A 195 2.60 14.72 -0.50
N ALA A 196 1.54 15.35 -1.02
CA ALA A 196 0.60 16.15 -0.24
C ALA A 196 -0.08 15.37 0.89
N CYS A 197 -0.23 14.05 0.76
CA CYS A 197 -0.81 13.19 1.79
C CYS A 197 0.22 12.40 2.62
N GLY A 198 1.52 12.73 2.53
CA GLY A 198 2.60 12.04 3.25
C GLY A 198 2.76 10.58 2.84
N GLY A 199 2.58 10.30 1.54
CA GLY A 199 2.66 8.97 0.96
C GLY A 199 4.08 8.53 0.65
N ILE A 200 5.04 9.46 0.51
CA ILE A 200 6.45 9.13 0.26
C ILE A 200 7.04 8.34 1.43
N GLU A 201 6.76 8.77 2.65
CA GLU A 201 7.18 8.11 3.89
C GLU A 201 6.51 6.75 4.07
N VAL A 202 5.26 6.61 3.63
CA VAL A 202 4.55 5.33 3.62
C VAL A 202 5.27 4.34 2.71
N VAL A 203 5.60 4.73 1.47
CA VAL A 203 6.32 3.84 0.53
C VAL A 203 7.74 3.54 1.02
N LEU A 204 8.44 4.51 1.62
CA LEU A 204 9.75 4.30 2.25
C LEU A 204 9.69 3.24 3.36
N ASN A 205 8.65 3.28 4.21
CA ASN A 205 8.46 2.28 5.28
C ASN A 205 8.24 0.86 4.74
N LEU A 206 7.74 0.74 3.51
CA LEU A 206 7.57 -0.53 2.81
C LEU A 206 8.85 -1.02 2.11
N CYS A 207 9.93 -0.23 2.07
CA CYS A 207 11.22 -0.63 1.48
C CYS A 207 12.06 -1.54 2.39
N VAL A 208 11.41 -2.42 3.15
CA VAL A 208 12.03 -3.37 4.08
C VAL A 208 11.63 -4.78 3.73
N GLU A 209 12.45 -5.75 4.12
CA GLU A 209 12.11 -7.16 3.93
C GLU A 209 10.87 -7.53 4.76
N ASP A 210 9.93 -8.23 4.14
CA ASP A 210 8.75 -8.81 4.78
C ASP A 210 8.60 -10.23 4.26
N ALA A 211 8.99 -11.24 5.05
CA ALA A 211 9.00 -12.63 4.63
C ALA A 211 7.60 -13.14 4.22
N ARG A 212 6.53 -12.49 4.69
CA ARG A 212 5.13 -12.83 4.34
C ARG A 212 4.69 -12.21 3.02
N ASN A 213 5.41 -11.19 2.53
CA ASN A 213 5.14 -10.52 1.27
C ASN A 213 6.40 -10.58 0.39
N PRO A 214 6.73 -11.75 -0.19
CA PRO A 214 7.80 -11.85 -1.17
C PRO A 214 7.69 -10.76 -2.24
N TYR A 215 8.82 -10.14 -2.56
CA TYR A 215 8.96 -9.05 -3.53
C TYR A 215 8.33 -7.70 -3.14
N MET A 216 7.84 -7.54 -1.90
CA MET A 216 7.22 -6.28 -1.45
C MET A 216 8.22 -5.13 -1.43
N ARG A 217 9.44 -5.36 -0.94
CA ARG A 217 10.53 -4.38 -0.94
C ARG A 217 10.83 -3.87 -2.34
N GLU A 218 10.93 -4.77 -3.31
CA GLU A 218 11.27 -4.48 -4.70
C GLU A 218 10.17 -3.64 -5.37
N HIS A 219 8.89 -3.99 -5.15
CA HIS A 219 7.78 -3.18 -5.62
C HIS A 219 7.70 -1.81 -4.93
N ALA A 220 8.03 -1.73 -3.63
CA ALA A 220 8.11 -0.45 -2.92
C ALA A 220 9.25 0.43 -3.45
N ILE A 221 10.43 -0.15 -3.72
CA ILE A 221 11.55 0.56 -4.34
C ILE A 221 11.17 1.06 -5.74
N PHE A 222 10.50 0.23 -6.54
CA PHE A 222 10.02 0.65 -7.86
C PHE A 222 9.00 1.80 -7.78
N ALA A 223 8.03 1.72 -6.85
CA ALA A 223 7.08 2.79 -6.63
C ALA A 223 7.77 4.08 -6.17
N LEU A 224 8.71 3.97 -5.23
CA LEU A 224 9.51 5.09 -4.76
C LEU A 224 10.31 5.73 -5.89
N HIS A 225 10.99 4.93 -6.72
CA HIS A 225 11.71 5.43 -7.88
C HIS A 225 10.80 6.27 -8.79
N ASN A 226 9.61 5.78 -9.13
CA ASN A 226 8.67 6.51 -9.98
C ASN A 226 8.14 7.78 -9.30
N LEU A 227 7.93 7.76 -7.99
CA LEU A 227 7.50 8.91 -7.21
C LEU A 227 8.57 10.02 -7.12
N LEU A 228 9.86 9.66 -7.18
CA LEU A 228 10.98 10.61 -7.08
C LEU A 228 11.51 11.08 -8.43
N ARG A 229 11.27 10.30 -9.49
CA ARG A 229 11.83 10.56 -10.82
C ARG A 229 11.41 11.93 -11.33
N ASP A 230 12.41 12.76 -11.62
CA ASP A 230 12.26 14.12 -12.14
C ASP A 230 11.38 15.04 -11.25
N HIS A 231 11.20 14.70 -9.97
CA HIS A 231 10.30 15.41 -9.05
C HIS A 231 11.03 15.97 -7.81
N ILE A 232 11.53 17.20 -7.93
CA ILE A 232 12.36 17.86 -6.90
C ILE A 232 11.68 17.93 -5.53
N ALA A 233 10.37 18.23 -5.49
CA ALA A 233 9.65 18.31 -4.22
C ALA A 233 9.63 16.96 -3.48
N ASN A 234 9.54 15.84 -4.21
CA ASN A 234 9.52 14.52 -3.58
C ASN A 234 10.93 14.07 -3.20
N GLN A 235 11.95 14.42 -4.02
CA GLN A 235 13.36 14.18 -3.68
C GLN A 235 13.76 14.88 -2.38
N ARG A 236 13.29 16.12 -2.17
CA ARG A 236 13.53 16.86 -0.92
C ARG A 236 12.98 16.15 0.31
N VAL A 237 11.79 15.54 0.24
CA VAL A 237 11.24 14.76 1.36
C VAL A 237 12.22 13.66 1.80
N VAL A 238 12.81 12.95 0.83
CA VAL A 238 13.79 11.89 1.13
C VAL A 238 15.10 12.48 1.66
N ASP A 239 15.57 13.59 1.11
CA ASP A 239 16.78 14.26 1.58
C ASP A 239 16.66 14.76 3.03
N GLU A 240 15.48 15.24 3.42
CA GLU A 240 15.19 15.67 4.80
C GLU A 240 15.16 14.48 5.78
N LEU A 241 14.84 13.28 5.30
CA LEU A 241 14.81 12.05 6.09
C LEU A 241 16.18 11.37 6.23
N LYS A 242 17.18 11.77 5.43
CA LYS A 242 18.55 11.27 5.59
C LYS A 242 19.04 11.66 6.98
N LEU A 243 19.12 10.68 7.88
CA LEU A 243 19.82 10.82 9.16
C LEU A 243 21.22 11.36 8.86
N THR A 244 21.48 12.58 9.31
CA THR A 244 22.83 13.14 9.35
C THR A 244 23.54 12.48 10.53
N GLY A 245 24.02 11.26 10.32
CA GLY A 245 24.93 10.60 11.24
C GLY A 245 26.36 11.01 10.90
N VAL A 246 27.11 11.48 11.89
CA VAL A 246 28.57 11.54 11.78
C VAL A 246 29.07 10.16 12.20
N GLU A 247 29.79 9.46 11.31
CA GLU A 247 30.54 8.28 11.71
C GLU A 247 31.58 8.73 12.75
N ASP A 248 31.50 8.17 13.96
CA ASP A 248 32.59 8.32 14.91
C ASP A 248 33.82 7.55 14.42
N THR A 249 34.97 7.77 15.07
CA THR A 249 36.23 7.10 14.73
C THR A 249 36.19 5.57 14.84
N GLU A 250 35.11 5.00 15.35
CA GLU A 250 34.88 3.56 15.44
C GLU A 250 33.84 3.04 14.43
N GLY A 251 33.39 3.88 13.50
CA GLY A 251 32.43 3.51 12.46
C GLY A 251 30.99 3.37 12.94
N ILE A 252 30.66 3.94 14.12
CA ILE A 252 29.31 3.94 14.65
C ILE A 252 28.62 5.24 14.25
N LEU A 253 27.50 5.12 13.55
CA LEU A 253 26.62 6.24 13.21
C LEU A 253 25.95 6.77 14.49
N ARG A 254 26.33 7.97 14.92
CA ARG A 254 25.67 8.68 16.03
C ARG A 254 24.76 9.78 15.51
N ASP A 255 23.55 9.84 16.07
CA ASP A 255 22.55 10.86 15.76
C ASP A 255 23.06 12.26 16.17
N VAL A 256 23.18 13.17 15.21
CA VAL A 256 23.52 14.57 15.49
C VAL A 256 22.26 15.25 16.03
N ARG A 257 22.04 15.13 17.34
CA ARG A 257 21.07 15.99 18.03
C ARG A 257 21.43 17.44 17.69
N ARG A 258 20.57 18.11 16.92
CA ARG A 258 20.67 19.55 16.67
C ARG A 258 20.63 20.28 18.00
N GLY A 259 21.79 20.54 18.57
CA GLY A 259 21.98 21.38 19.73
C GLY A 259 21.53 22.79 19.40
N SER A 260 20.67 23.32 20.28
CA SER A 260 20.21 24.69 20.37
C SER A 260 21.24 25.71 19.88
N ARG A 261 20.83 26.52 18.89
CA ARG A 261 21.51 27.78 18.61
C ARG A 261 21.28 28.71 19.80
N VAL A 262 22.35 29.10 20.47
CA VAL A 262 22.48 30.37 21.19
C VAL A 262 23.46 31.21 20.41
#